data_AF-A0A556TP83-F1
#
_entry.id   AF-A0A556TP83-F1
#
_cell.length_a   1.000
_cell.length_b   1.000
_cell.length_c   1.000
_cell.angle_alpha   90.00
_cell.angle_beta   90.00
_cell.angle_gamma   90.00
#
_symmetry.space_group_name_H-M   'P 1'
#
loop_
_entity.id
_entity.type
_entity.pdbx_description
1 polymer ?
#
loop_
_entity_poly.entity_id
_entity_poly.type
_entity_poly.pdbx_seq_one_letter_code
_entity_poly.pdbx_strand_id
1 'polypeptide(L)'
;MLSELKVESDCLEWNGVIEECTPLLGSLGNLAEQLRSLKSVEISNTPLSAFPDLSERLQHKLLNALDTVLGQLCEKVDALGLVRDSVSKQVSLVFQMYEENSDLLPISTCVARCALSPSIADMLEWLKDAERYYRIQYPRTVLINNK
;
A
#
# COMPACT_ATOMS: atom_id res chain seq x y z
N MET A 1 20.97 2.46 -15.81
CA MET A 1 21.72 1.55 -14.92
C MET A 1 21.51 1.84 -13.43
N LEU A 2 22.02 2.94 -12.85
CA LEU A 2 21.81 3.21 -11.40
C LEU A 2 20.34 3.51 -11.03
N SER A 3 19.60 4.19 -11.90
CA SER A 3 18.16 4.46 -11.71
C SER A 3 17.31 3.19 -11.86
N GLU A 4 17.59 2.35 -12.84
CA GLU A 4 16.90 1.05 -13.05
C GLU A 4 17.10 0.10 -11.87
N LEU A 5 18.33 -0.01 -11.36
CA LEU A 5 18.63 -0.81 -10.17
C LEU A 5 17.87 -0.32 -8.93
N LYS A 6 17.62 0.99 -8.83
CA LYS A 6 16.88 1.58 -7.72
C LYS A 6 15.38 1.32 -7.82
N VAL A 7 14.79 1.43 -9.02
CA VAL A 7 13.37 1.07 -9.25
C VAL A 7 13.13 -0.41 -8.95
N GLU A 8 14.02 -1.29 -9.38
CA GLU A 8 13.93 -2.73 -9.12
C GLU A 8 14.03 -3.03 -7.63
N SER A 9 14.95 -2.38 -6.91
CA SER A 9 15.04 -2.47 -5.45
C SER A 9 13.77 -1.99 -4.74
N ASP A 10 13.21 -0.85 -5.17
CA ASP A 10 11.99 -0.29 -4.57
C ASP A 10 10.79 -1.22 -4.82
N CYS A 11 10.73 -1.90 -5.98
CA CYS A 11 9.72 -2.90 -6.29
C CYS A 11 9.84 -4.15 -5.40
N LEU A 12 11.06 -4.65 -5.17
CA LEU A 12 11.29 -5.78 -4.27
C LEU A 12 10.91 -5.45 -2.83
N GLU A 13 11.27 -4.25 -2.35
CA GLU A 13 10.89 -3.77 -1.02
C GLU A 13 9.36 -3.64 -0.89
N TRP A 14 8.69 -3.05 -1.88
CA TRP A 14 7.23 -2.96 -1.91
C TRP A 14 6.57 -4.34 -1.78
N ASN A 15 6.99 -5.30 -2.60
CA ASN A 15 6.42 -6.65 -2.59
C ASN A 15 6.68 -7.37 -1.26
N GLY A 16 7.87 -7.24 -0.69
CA GLY A 16 8.19 -7.78 0.63
C GLY A 16 7.28 -7.22 1.72
N VAL A 17 7.04 -5.90 1.74
CA VAL A 17 6.14 -5.29 2.73
C VAL A 17 4.69 -5.74 2.53
N ILE A 18 4.23 -5.93 1.28
CA ILE A 18 2.89 -6.49 1.00
C ILE A 18 2.76 -7.94 1.48
N GLU A 19 3.79 -8.76 1.28
CA GLU A 19 3.82 -10.14 1.80
C GLU A 19 3.71 -10.15 3.33
N GLU A 20 4.39 -9.24 4.02
CA GLU A 20 4.29 -9.09 5.48
C GLU A 20 2.92 -8.57 5.95
N CYS A 21 2.22 -7.75 5.14
CA CYS A 21 0.86 -7.29 5.46
C CYS A 21 -0.17 -8.44 5.45
N THR A 22 0.03 -9.45 4.61
CA THR A 22 -0.93 -10.54 4.40
C THR A 22 -1.29 -11.30 5.69
N PRO A 23 -0.33 -11.81 6.48
CA PRO A 23 -0.65 -12.49 7.74
C PRO A 23 -1.23 -11.54 8.80
N LEU A 24 -0.89 -10.24 8.79
CA LEU A 24 -1.48 -9.25 9.69
C LEU A 24 -2.97 -9.04 9.41
N LEU A 25 -3.33 -8.88 8.13
CA LEU A 25 -4.73 -8.78 7.70
C LEU A 25 -5.52 -10.05 8.03
N GLY A 26 -4.92 -11.23 7.86
CA GLY A 26 -5.54 -12.50 8.27
C GLY A 26 -5.78 -12.58 9.78
N SER A 27 -4.79 -12.16 10.57
CA SER A 27 -4.89 -12.10 12.04
C SER A 27 -5.98 -11.12 12.49
N LEU A 28 -6.05 -9.95 11.86
CA LEU A 28 -7.08 -8.93 12.12
C LEU A 28 -8.49 -9.47 11.80
N GLY A 29 -8.66 -10.14 10.67
CA GLY A 29 -9.92 -10.79 10.29
C GLY A 29 -10.35 -11.85 11.31
N ASN A 30 -9.42 -12.68 11.77
CA ASN A 30 -9.70 -13.67 12.81
C ASN A 30 -10.11 -13.01 14.14
N LEU A 31 -9.41 -11.95 14.58
CA LEU A 31 -9.77 -11.21 15.81
C LEU A 31 -11.15 -10.55 15.70
N ALA A 32 -11.50 -10.00 14.54
CA ALA A 32 -12.81 -9.43 14.28
C ALA A 32 -13.92 -10.49 14.37
N GLU A 33 -13.69 -11.68 13.82
CA GLU A 33 -14.64 -12.80 13.92
C GLU A 33 -14.80 -13.29 15.36
N GLN A 34 -13.70 -13.35 16.12
CA GLN A 34 -13.74 -13.69 17.55
C GLN A 34 -14.54 -12.66 18.37
N LEU A 35 -14.34 -11.36 18.11
CA LEU A 35 -15.12 -10.29 18.74
C LEU A 35 -16.61 -10.38 18.38
N ARG A 36 -16.93 -10.68 17.13
CA ARG A 36 -18.32 -10.90 16.68
C ARG A 36 -18.93 -12.11 17.39
N SER A 37 -18.20 -13.21 17.45
CA SER A 37 -18.62 -14.45 18.11
C SER A 37 -18.89 -14.20 19.59
N LEU A 38 -18.00 -13.51 20.30
CA LEU A 38 -18.15 -13.15 21.71
C LEU A 38 -19.42 -12.33 21.96
N LYS A 39 -19.77 -11.41 21.06
CA LYS A 39 -21.00 -10.61 21.16
C LYS A 39 -22.27 -11.40 20.85
N SER A 40 -22.17 -12.43 20.03
CA SER A 40 -23.33 -13.26 19.63
C SER A 40 -23.68 -14.35 20.62
N VAL A 41 -22.74 -14.76 21.48
CA VAL A 41 -22.91 -15.85 22.42
C VAL A 41 -23.40 -15.33 23.77
N GLU A 42 -24.49 -15.92 24.26
CA GLU A 42 -24.97 -15.70 25.62
C GLU A 42 -24.16 -16.58 26.59
N ILE A 43 -23.06 -16.05 27.11
CA ILE A 43 -22.10 -16.80 27.98
C ILE A 43 -22.78 -17.38 29.23
N SER A 44 -23.80 -16.71 29.76
CA SER A 44 -24.63 -17.18 30.88
C SER A 44 -25.28 -18.55 30.62
N ASN A 45 -25.56 -18.87 29.36
CA ASN A 45 -26.17 -20.15 28.95
C ASN A 45 -25.14 -21.22 28.56
N THR A 46 -23.86 -21.00 28.87
CA THR A 46 -22.77 -21.94 28.60
C THR A 46 -22.12 -22.43 29.89
N PRO A 47 -21.36 -23.55 29.86
CA PRO A 47 -20.52 -23.96 31.00
C PRO A 47 -19.50 -22.91 31.44
N LEU A 48 -19.23 -21.89 30.62
CA LEU A 48 -18.33 -20.79 30.95
C LEU A 48 -18.94 -19.76 31.91
N SER A 49 -20.24 -19.85 32.20
CA SER A 49 -20.92 -19.02 33.21
C SER A 49 -20.33 -19.14 34.62
N ALA A 50 -19.59 -20.22 34.91
CA ALA A 50 -18.87 -20.40 36.16
C ALA A 50 -17.70 -19.40 36.36
N PHE A 51 -17.30 -18.69 35.30
CA PHE A 51 -16.22 -17.71 35.35
C PHE A 51 -16.79 -16.28 35.35
N PRO A 52 -16.82 -15.59 36.50
CA PRO A 52 -17.26 -14.21 36.56
C PRO A 52 -16.35 -13.32 35.69
N ASP A 53 -16.93 -12.28 35.11
CA ASP A 53 -16.25 -11.27 34.29
C ASP A 53 -15.52 -11.81 33.06
N LEU A 54 -15.71 -13.09 32.70
CA LEU A 54 -15.02 -13.71 31.57
C LEU A 54 -15.27 -12.94 30.27
N SER A 55 -16.51 -12.50 30.05
CA SER A 55 -16.87 -11.73 28.85
C SER A 55 -16.06 -10.43 28.74
N GLU A 56 -16.03 -9.63 29.80
CA GLU A 56 -15.29 -8.36 29.82
C GLU A 56 -13.78 -8.60 29.65
N ARG A 57 -13.23 -9.62 30.31
CA ARG A 57 -11.81 -9.96 30.22
C ARG A 57 -11.43 -10.46 28.82
N LEU A 58 -12.29 -11.26 28.18
CA LEU A 58 -12.08 -11.71 26.79
C LEU A 58 -12.19 -10.55 25.82
N GLN A 59 -13.18 -9.68 25.99
CA GLN A 59 -13.34 -8.49 25.17
C GLN A 59 -12.11 -7.59 25.28
N HIS A 60 -11.65 -7.31 26.50
CA HIS A 60 -10.44 -6.52 26.73
C HIS A 60 -9.21 -7.15 26.08
N LYS A 61 -9.03 -8.47 26.24
CA LYS A 61 -7.91 -9.20 25.62
C LYS A 61 -7.95 -9.12 24.08
N LEU A 62 -9.14 -9.29 23.48
CA LEU A 62 -9.32 -9.22 22.03
C LEU A 62 -9.06 -7.81 21.50
N LEU A 63 -9.52 -6.77 22.20
CA LEU A 63 -9.26 -5.38 21.82
C LEU A 63 -7.76 -5.06 21.88
N ASN A 64 -7.06 -5.45 22.95
CA ASN A 64 -5.61 -5.24 23.04
C ASN A 64 -4.84 -5.96 21.93
N ALA A 65 -5.27 -7.18 21.56
CA ALA A 65 -4.69 -7.92 20.45
C ALA A 65 -4.97 -7.23 19.10
N LEU A 66 -6.18 -6.69 18.92
CA LEU A 66 -6.55 -5.92 17.74
C LEU A 66 -5.68 -4.68 17.60
N ASP A 67 -5.53 -3.90 18.67
CA ASP A 67 -4.70 -2.68 18.69
C ASP A 67 -3.24 -3.00 18.37
N THR A 68 -2.72 -4.12 18.87
CA THR A 68 -1.35 -4.56 18.58
C THR A 68 -1.18 -4.87 17.09
N VAL A 69 -2.08 -5.65 16.49
CA VAL A 69 -2.01 -6.00 15.06
C VAL A 69 -2.23 -4.75 14.18
N LEU A 70 -3.12 -3.85 14.57
CA LEU A 70 -3.32 -2.57 13.88
C LEU A 70 -2.07 -1.69 13.92
N GLY A 71 -1.40 -1.61 15.07
CA GLY A 71 -0.12 -0.89 15.20
C GLY A 71 0.93 -1.42 14.22
N GLN A 72 1.10 -2.76 14.17
CA GLN A 72 2.01 -3.39 13.22
C GLN A 72 1.62 -3.11 11.76
N LEU A 73 0.33 -3.14 11.44
CA LEU A 73 -0.15 -2.84 10.09
C LEU A 73 0.10 -1.38 9.71
N CYS A 74 -0.08 -0.44 10.65
CA CYS A 74 0.25 0.98 10.44
C CYS A 74 1.74 1.16 10.10
N GLU A 75 2.64 0.50 10.82
CA GLU A 75 4.08 0.54 10.51
C GLU A 75 4.38 0.05 9.07
N LYS A 76 3.68 -0.99 8.60
CA LYS A 76 3.83 -1.48 7.22
C LYS A 76 3.27 -0.51 6.18
N VAL A 77 2.13 0.13 6.49
CA VAL A 77 1.57 1.19 5.62
C VAL A 77 2.52 2.38 5.52
N ASP A 78 3.16 2.77 6.62
CA ASP A 78 4.18 3.82 6.61
C ASP A 78 5.39 3.43 5.76
N ALA A 79 5.86 2.18 5.86
CA ALA A 79 6.94 1.66 5.01
C ALA A 79 6.57 1.69 3.51
N LEU A 80 5.36 1.27 3.14
CA LEU A 80 4.85 1.41 1.76
C LEU A 80 4.81 2.88 1.33
N GLY A 81 4.44 3.78 2.24
CA GLY A 81 4.49 5.22 2.02
C GLY A 81 5.88 5.73 1.64
N LEU A 82 6.92 5.26 2.33
CA LEU A 82 8.31 5.62 2.02
C LEU A 82 8.76 5.15 0.64
N VAL A 83 8.42 3.91 0.27
CA VAL A 83 8.74 3.36 -1.07
C VAL A 83 8.03 4.15 -2.17
N ARG A 84 6.74 4.44 -1.99
CA ARG A 84 5.96 5.30 -2.90
C ARG A 84 6.62 6.67 -3.08
N ASP A 85 7.08 7.27 -1.99
CA ASP A 85 7.69 8.60 -2.01
C ASP A 85 9.07 8.56 -2.70
N SER A 86 9.84 7.48 -2.54
CA SER A 86 11.09 7.24 -3.29
C SER A 86 10.84 7.18 -4.79
N VAL A 87 9.86 6.38 -5.23
CA VAL A 87 9.48 6.27 -6.64
C VAL A 87 8.98 7.61 -7.18
N SER A 88 8.16 8.33 -6.42
CA SER A 88 7.65 9.65 -6.81
C SER A 88 8.79 10.67 -7.01
N LYS A 89 9.82 10.63 -6.16
CA LYS A 89 11.02 11.47 -6.33
C LYS A 89 11.80 11.11 -7.59
N GLN A 90 11.93 9.82 -7.90
CA GLN A 90 12.60 9.37 -9.14
C GLN A 90 11.86 9.84 -10.38
N VAL A 91 10.54 9.72 -10.41
CA VAL A 91 9.71 10.25 -11.50
C VAL A 91 9.95 11.75 -11.64
N SER A 92 9.89 12.50 -10.53
CA SER A 92 10.13 13.95 -10.54
C SER A 92 11.51 14.31 -11.09
N LEU A 93 12.55 13.56 -10.73
CA LEU A 93 13.92 13.75 -11.21
C LEU A 93 14.04 13.48 -12.72
N VAL A 94 13.34 12.48 -13.26
CA VAL A 94 13.30 12.22 -14.71
C VAL A 94 12.70 13.41 -15.46
N PHE A 95 11.60 13.99 -14.95
CA PHE A 95 11.00 15.18 -15.53
C PHE A 95 11.91 16.39 -15.45
N GLN A 96 12.56 16.61 -14.31
CA GLN A 96 13.53 17.70 -14.15
C GLN A 96 14.68 17.56 -15.15
N MET A 97 15.25 16.36 -15.30
CA MET A 97 16.32 16.10 -16.25
C MET A 97 15.88 16.37 -17.70
N TYR A 98 14.63 16.03 -18.05
CA TYR A 98 14.07 16.37 -19.35
C TYR A 98 13.97 17.89 -19.56
N GLU A 99 13.41 18.61 -18.58
CA GLU A 99 13.26 20.07 -18.64
C GLU A 99 14.62 20.79 -18.73
N GLU A 100 15.61 20.35 -17.96
CA GLU A 100 16.97 20.93 -18.00
C GLU A 100 17.68 20.71 -19.35
N ASN A 101 17.30 19.67 -20.10
CA ASN A 101 17.92 19.33 -21.38
C ASN A 101 17.01 19.62 -22.59
N SER A 102 15.87 20.30 -22.39
CA SER A 102 14.87 20.48 -23.46
C SER A 102 15.42 21.23 -24.68
N ASP A 103 16.31 22.18 -24.45
CA ASP A 103 16.94 22.98 -25.53
C ASP A 103 17.91 22.16 -26.38
N LEU A 104 18.46 21.08 -25.81
CA LEU A 104 19.38 20.16 -26.46
C LEU A 104 18.68 18.94 -27.07
N LEU A 105 17.38 18.77 -26.81
CA LEU A 105 16.57 17.64 -27.23
C LEU A 105 15.49 18.10 -28.24
N PRO A 106 15.79 18.05 -29.55
CA PRO A 106 14.80 18.36 -30.57
C PRO A 106 13.55 17.49 -30.41
N ILE A 107 12.37 18.08 -30.64
CA ILE A 107 11.09 17.37 -30.56
C ILE A 107 11.10 16.10 -31.40
N SER A 108 11.73 16.14 -32.58
CA SER A 108 11.88 14.98 -33.47
C SER A 108 12.59 13.79 -32.81
N THR A 109 13.54 14.05 -31.91
CA THR A 109 14.25 13.03 -31.13
C THR A 109 13.36 12.49 -30.03
N CYS A 110 12.60 13.35 -29.34
CA CYS A 110 11.73 12.95 -28.24
C CYS A 110 10.56 12.07 -28.67
N VAL A 111 10.05 12.25 -29.90
CA VAL A 111 8.95 11.45 -30.47
C VAL A 111 9.42 10.26 -31.31
N ALA A 112 10.74 10.12 -31.53
CA ALA A 112 11.28 9.02 -32.31
C ALA A 112 11.06 7.69 -31.56
N ARG A 113 10.37 6.76 -32.21
CA ARG A 113 10.20 5.38 -31.75
C ARG A 113 11.23 4.47 -32.40
N CYS A 114 11.64 3.41 -31.70
CA CYS A 114 12.41 2.33 -32.31
C CYS A 114 11.69 0.99 -32.13
N ALA A 115 12.12 -0.04 -32.87
CA ALA A 115 11.50 -1.37 -32.81
C ALA A 115 11.67 -2.06 -31.44
N LEU A 116 12.64 -1.61 -30.64
CA LEU A 116 13.04 -2.22 -29.36
C LEU A 116 12.68 -1.36 -28.14
N SER A 117 12.26 -0.11 -28.34
CA SER A 117 11.93 0.80 -27.25
C SER A 117 10.91 1.87 -27.66
N PRO A 118 10.03 2.29 -26.73
CA PRO A 118 9.17 3.45 -26.92
C PRO A 118 9.97 4.75 -27.07
N SER A 119 9.32 5.82 -27.51
CA SER A 119 9.92 7.14 -27.54
C SER A 119 10.03 7.76 -26.14
N ILE A 120 10.83 8.82 -25.98
CA ILE A 120 10.93 9.56 -24.72
C ILE A 120 9.56 10.15 -24.35
N ALA A 121 8.83 10.69 -25.33
CA ALA A 121 7.49 11.23 -25.13
C ALA A 121 6.52 10.17 -24.59
N ASP A 122 6.52 8.97 -25.16
CA ASP A 122 5.68 7.86 -24.69
C ASP A 122 6.04 7.46 -23.24
N MET A 123 7.34 7.37 -22.92
CA MET A 123 7.79 7.03 -21.56
C MET A 123 7.36 8.07 -20.53
N LEU A 124 7.48 9.36 -20.85
CA LEU A 124 7.03 10.45 -19.98
C LEU A 124 5.51 10.45 -19.81
N GLU A 125 4.76 10.22 -20.88
CA GLU A 125 3.30 10.06 -20.82
C GLU A 125 2.91 8.93 -19.87
N TRP A 126 3.54 7.76 -20.00
CA TRP A 126 3.27 6.61 -19.13
C TRP A 126 3.58 6.89 -17.66
N LEU A 127 4.68 7.58 -17.38
CA LEU A 127 5.01 7.99 -16.01
C LEU A 127 3.97 8.96 -15.43
N LYS A 128 3.48 9.91 -16.23
CA LYS A 128 2.42 10.84 -15.81
C LYS A 128 1.09 10.15 -15.61
N ASP A 129 0.73 9.21 -16.48
CA ASP A 129 -0.48 8.42 -16.33
C ASP A 129 -0.44 7.54 -15.09
N ALA A 130 0.70 6.91 -14.80
CA ALA A 130 0.90 6.16 -13.56
C ALA A 130 0.77 7.05 -12.33
N GLU A 131 1.46 8.20 -12.29
CA GLU A 131 1.35 9.18 -11.20
C GLU A 131 -0.11 9.62 -10.99
N ARG A 132 -0.81 9.97 -12.07
CA ARG A 132 -2.21 10.41 -12.05
C ARG A 132 -3.13 9.32 -11.52
N TYR A 133 -2.94 8.07 -11.95
CA TYR A 133 -3.75 6.94 -11.50
C TYR A 133 -3.65 6.77 -9.98
N TYR A 134 -2.44 6.68 -9.44
CA TYR A 134 -2.26 6.44 -8.01
C TYR A 134 -2.62 7.64 -7.12
N ARG A 135 -2.45 8.87 -7.63
CA ARG A 135 -2.72 10.08 -6.84
C ARG A 135 -4.19 10.48 -6.82
N ILE A 136 -4.92 10.25 -7.92
CA ILE A 136 -6.29 10.76 -8.09
C ILE A 136 -7.32 9.65 -8.24
N GLN A 137 -7.04 8.66 -9.11
CA GLN A 137 -8.05 7.66 -9.47
C GLN A 137 -8.15 6.57 -8.41
N TYR A 138 -7.02 6.05 -7.93
CA TYR A 138 -7.00 4.99 -6.93
C TYR A 138 -7.71 5.38 -5.62
N PRO A 139 -7.44 6.55 -4.98
CA PRO A 139 -8.16 6.96 -3.79
C PRO A 139 -9.65 7.15 -4.04
N ARG A 140 -10.06 7.68 -5.21
CA ARG A 140 -11.49 7.79 -5.56
C ARG A 140 -12.16 6.42 -5.63
N THR A 141 -11.55 5.45 -6.29
CA THR A 141 -12.12 4.10 -6.42
C THR A 141 -12.25 3.42 -5.06
N VAL A 142 -11.23 3.54 -4.20
CA VAL A 142 -11.29 3.02 -2.83
C VAL A 142 -12.37 3.72 -2.01
N LEU A 143 -12.50 5.05 -2.10
CA LEU A 143 -13.51 5.81 -1.35
C LEU A 143 -14.94 5.61 -1.86
N ILE A 144 -15.12 5.31 -3.15
CA ILE A 144 -16.43 5.00 -3.75
C ILE A 144 -16.87 3.58 -3.41
N ASN A 145 -15.94 2.61 -3.42
CA ASN A 145 -16.24 1.21 -3.15
C ASN A 145 -16.39 0.87 -1.65
N ASN A 146 -16.06 1.79 -0.75
CA ASN A 146 -16.25 1.66 0.71
C ASN A 146 -17.45 2.50 1.23
N LYS A 147 -18.39 2.87 0.37
CA LYS A 147 -19.70 3.43 0.72
C LYS A 147 -20.81 2.44 0.38
#